data_AF-B0JML3-F1
#
_entry.id   AF-B0JML3-F1
#
_cell.length_a   1.000
_cell.length_b   1.000
_cell.length_c   1.000
_cell.angle_alpha   90.00
_cell.angle_beta   90.00
_cell.angle_gamma   90.00
#
_symmetry.space_group_name_H-M   'P 1'
#
loop_
_entity.id
_entity.type
_entity.pdbx_description
1 polymer ?
#
loop_
_entity_poly.entity_id
_entity_poly.type
_entity_poly.pdbx_seq_one_letter_code
_entity_poly.pdbx_strand_id
1 'polypeptide(L)' 'MTKFVLDKYALDSKKSEAKAKIVGSLGSNASISGDQIEVPSYDASKVVQILSQVGIKYSGG' A
#
# COMPACT_ATOMS: atom_id res chain seq x y z
N MET A 1 -14.05 -1.16 2.98
CA MET A 1 -12.68 -0.68 2.79
C MET A 1 -11.74 -1.86 2.97
N THR A 2 -10.77 -1.98 2.08
CA THR A 2 -9.76 -3.03 2.12
C THR A 2 -8.52 -2.49 2.83
N LYS A 3 -7.95 -3.31 3.71
CA LYS A 3 -6.78 -2.95 4.50
C LYS A 3 -5.58 -3.82 4.13
N PHE A 4 -4.46 -3.16 3.84
CA PHE A 4 -3.17 -3.76 3.61
C PHE A 4 -2.21 -3.36 4.73
N VAL A 5 -1.50 -4.31 5.29
CA VAL A 5 -0.47 -4.09 6.30
C VAL A 5 0.87 -4.45 5.70
N LEU A 6 1.75 -3.46 5.54
CA LEU A 6 3.10 -3.67 5.02
C LEU A 6 3.92 -4.50 6.00
N ASP A 7 4.77 -5.39 5.47
CA ASP A 7 5.65 -6.22 6.28
C ASP A 7 6.58 -5.35 7.14
N LYS A 8 6.65 -5.64 8.44
CA LYS A 8 7.44 -4.86 9.40
C LYS A 8 8.94 -4.89 9.11
N TYR A 9 9.44 -5.96 8.47
CA TYR A 9 10.85 -6.13 8.11
C TYR A 9 11.17 -5.60 6.71
N ALA A 10 10.19 -5.09 5.97
CA ALA A 10 10.47 -4.42 4.70
C ALA A 10 11.34 -3.17 4.93
N LEU A 11 12.31 -2.96 4.04
CA LEU A 11 13.17 -1.78 4.06
C LEU A 11 12.34 -0.50 4.01
N ASP A 12 12.69 0.50 4.84
CA ASP A 12 12.00 1.78 4.90
C ASP A 12 11.94 2.48 3.54
N SER A 13 13.00 2.39 2.73
CA SER A 13 13.01 2.93 1.36
C SER A 13 11.91 2.34 0.49
N LYS A 14 11.67 1.02 0.59
CA LYS A 14 10.60 0.36 -0.14
C LYS A 14 9.24 0.79 0.38
N LYS A 15 9.04 0.78 1.71
CA LYS A 15 7.78 1.22 2.33
C LYS A 15 7.42 2.64 1.90
N SER A 16 8.40 3.55 1.89
CA SER A 16 8.23 4.93 1.43
C SER A 16 7.86 4.99 -0.05
N GLU A 17 8.55 4.23 -0.91
CA GLU A 17 8.24 4.17 -2.35
C GLU A 17 6.81 3.65 -2.61
N ALA A 18 6.41 2.57 -1.94
CA ALA A 18 5.06 2.02 -2.06
C ALA A 18 4.00 3.05 -1.64
N LYS A 19 4.17 3.69 -0.48
CA LYS A 19 3.25 4.73 0.01
C LYS A 19 3.16 5.90 -0.98
N ALA A 20 4.28 6.38 -1.49
CA ALA A 20 4.32 7.45 -2.47
C ALA A 20 3.60 7.07 -3.78
N LYS A 21 3.81 5.85 -4.30
CA LYS A 21 3.11 5.37 -5.50
C LYS A 21 1.61 5.18 -5.28
N ILE A 22 1.21 4.69 -4.11
CA ILE A 22 -0.20 4.50 -3.73
C ILE A 22 -0.89 5.86 -3.65
N VAL A 23 -0.31 6.85 -2.95
CA VAL A 23 -0.83 8.22 -2.90
C VAL A 23 -0.84 8.86 -4.28
N GLY A 24 0.20 8.65 -5.08
CA GLY A 24 0.26 9.18 -6.46
C GLY A 24 -0.80 8.59 -7.39
N SER A 25 -1.19 7.33 -7.19
CA SER A 25 -2.18 6.63 -8.04
C SER A 25 -3.62 6.80 -7.56
N LEU A 26 -3.84 6.87 -6.24
CA LEU A 26 -5.17 6.86 -5.62
C LEU A 26 -5.55 8.20 -5.00
N GLY A 27 -4.57 9.08 -4.75
CA GLY A 27 -4.78 10.38 -4.10
C GLY A 27 -5.52 10.23 -2.77
N SER A 28 -6.61 10.99 -2.63
CA SER A 28 -7.46 11.01 -1.43
C SER A 28 -8.23 9.71 -1.18
N ASN A 29 -8.24 8.76 -2.11
CA ASN A 29 -8.86 7.45 -1.91
C ASN A 29 -7.98 6.49 -1.10
N ALA A 30 -6.73 6.84 -0.80
CA ALA A 30 -5.86 6.05 0.05
C ALA A 30 -5.65 6.74 1.40
N SER A 31 -5.97 6.03 2.48
CA SER A 31 -5.63 6.41 3.84
C SER A 31 -4.42 5.61 4.29
N ILE A 32 -3.36 6.28 4.74
CA ILE A 32 -2.12 5.64 5.17
C ILE A 32 -1.86 6.01 6.62
N SER A 33 -1.76 5.00 7.49
CA SER A 33 -1.46 5.17 8.91
C SER A 33 -0.33 4.23 9.31
N GLY A 34 0.87 4.79 9.48
CA GLY A 34 2.08 4.00 9.71
C GLY A 34 2.32 3.03 8.55
N ASP A 35 2.28 1.74 8.83
CA ASP A 35 2.43 0.64 7.86
C ASP A 35 1.10 0.05 7.38
N GLN A 36 -0.02 0.68 7.71
CA GLN A 36 -1.35 0.28 7.25
C GLN A 36 -1.81 1.20 6.11
N ILE A 37 -2.37 0.61 5.07
CA ILE A 37 -2.97 1.28 3.92
C ILE A 37 -4.41 0.81 3.84
N GLU A 38 -5.34 1.76 3.88
CA GLU A 38 -6.77 1.51 3.73
C GLU A 38 -7.26 2.20 2.46
N VAL A 39 -7.93 1.43 1.61
CA VAL A 39 -8.48 1.90 0.34
C VAL A 39 -9.91 1.38 0.13
N PRO A 40 -10.71 2.03 -0.73
CA PRO A 40 -11.93 1.44 -1.23
C PRO A 40 -11.65 0.08 -1.89
N SER A 41 -12.58 -0.86 -1.74
CA SER A 41 -12.38 -2.24 -2.22
C SER A 41 -12.21 -2.35 -3.74
N TYR A 42 -12.72 -1.38 -4.51
CA TYR A 42 -12.51 -1.30 -5.96
C TYR A 42 -11.09 -0.86 -6.36
N ASP A 43 -10.32 -0.22 -5.46
CA ASP A 43 -8.93 0.17 -5.69
C ASP A 43 -7.92 -0.83 -5.09
N ALA A 44 -8.38 -1.86 -4.39
CA ALA A 44 -7.55 -2.89 -3.77
C ALA A 44 -6.58 -3.54 -4.77
N SER A 45 -7.05 -3.87 -5.98
CA SER A 45 -6.21 -4.48 -7.02
C SER A 45 -5.05 -3.59 -7.46
N LYS A 46 -5.24 -2.26 -7.50
CA LYS A 46 -4.17 -1.31 -7.82
C LYS A 46 -3.11 -1.28 -6.72
N VAL A 47 -3.54 -1.29 -5.46
CA VAL A 47 -2.61 -1.36 -4.32
C VAL A 47 -1.77 -2.63 -4.38
N VAL A 48 -2.39 -3.78 -4.62
CA VAL A 48 -1.68 -5.07 -4.79
C VAL A 48 -0.63 -4.99 -5.91
N GLN A 49 -0.99 -4.42 -7.07
CA GLN A 49 -0.04 -4.24 -8.17
C GLN A 49 1.15 -3.36 -7.78
N ILE A 50 0.90 -2.23 -7.11
CA ILE A 50 1.97 -1.32 -6.66
C ILE A 50 2.88 -2.02 -5.65
N LEU A 51 2.31 -2.69 -4.64
CA LEU A 51 3.08 -3.42 -3.63
C LEU A 51 3.93 -4.54 -4.26
N SER A 52 3.39 -5.24 -5.25
CA SER A 52 4.12 -6.24 -6.03
C SER A 52 5.25 -5.63 -6.85
N GLN A 53 5.04 -4.46 -7.48
CA GLN A 53 6.08 -3.77 -8.26
C GLN A 53 7.25 -3.30 -7.38
N VAL A 54 6.97 -2.81 -6.18
CA VAL A 54 8.00 -2.39 -5.21
C VAL A 54 8.65 -3.61 -4.53
N GLY A 55 8.02 -4.79 -4.65
CA GLY A 55 8.48 -6.03 -4.06
C GLY A 55 8.42 -5.99 -2.54
N ILE A 56 7.30 -5.48 -2.00
CA ILE A 56 6.99 -5.50 -0.57
C ILE A 56 5.95 -6.58 -0.30
N LYS A 57 6.23 -7.41 0.71
CA LYS A 57 5.24 -8.32 1.26
C LYS A 57 4.25 -7.53 2.13
N TYR A 58 3.01 -7.96 2.12
CA TYR A 58 1.95 -7.35 2.92
C TYR A 58 1.01 -8.45 3.43
N SER A 59 0.19 -8.10 4.40
CA SER A 59 -0.90 -8.93 4.92
C SER A 59 -2.23 -8.20 4.80
N GLY A 60 -3.33 -8.94 4.64
CA GLY A 60 -4.64 -8.37 4.30
C GLY A 60 -4.82 -8.12 2.80
N GLY A 61 -6.00 -7.64 2.41
CA GLY A 61 -6.44 -7.55 1.02
C GLY A 61 -7.78 -8.21 0.79
#